data_AF-A0A5S4WFE0-F1
#
_entry.id   AF-A0A5S4WFE0-F1
#
_cell.length_a   1.000
_cell.length_b   1.000
_cell.length_c   1.000
_cell.angle_alpha   90.00
_cell.angle_beta   90.00
_cell.angle_gamma   90.00
#
_symmetry.space_group_name_H-M   'P 1'
#
loop_
_entity.id
_entity.type
_entity.pdbx_description
1 polymer ?
#
loop_
_entity_poly.entity_id
_entity_poly.type
_entity_poly.pdbx_seq_one_letter_code
_entity_poly.pdbx_strand_id
1 'polypeptide(L)'
;MANPTTKMILLTLLAPVLLVRAASAQSNSNCFAVGMPPRDIISACDQVIANDQGHAQAHISRGLAWYGLRDYDHAISDFSLAIGIDPKYVRTFYYRGLAFEKKGKLQDALADFRYFAQLDPSYPDAQSAIKRVTAAPTNVARKSGVTAAGLEHISMEQSGGVYVVPVRFNDIITLPAVVDSGASDVSIPADIVSTLIRTKTITNEDFLGEQIYVLADGSKVPSHRFRIRSLKVGNKTVENVVGSVASANATILLGQSFLSKLKSWSVDNDQHTLILR
;
A
#
# COMPACT_ATOMS: atom_id res chain seq x y z
N MET A 1 -26.86 84.20 14.96
CA MET A 1 -27.45 83.94 16.30
C MET A 1 -27.79 82.47 16.39
N ALA A 2 -27.25 81.80 17.42
CA ALA A 2 -27.68 80.54 18.07
C ALA A 2 -27.88 79.22 17.27
N ASN A 3 -26.87 78.34 17.41
CA ASN A 3 -26.87 76.94 17.93
C ASN A 3 -27.66 75.79 17.24
N PRO A 4 -27.26 74.50 17.47
CA PRO A 4 -27.17 73.47 16.45
C PRO A 4 -28.09 72.30 16.82
N THR A 5 -28.10 71.21 16.04
CA THR A 5 -28.42 69.90 16.61
C THR A 5 -27.75 68.79 15.80
N THR A 6 -26.74 68.24 16.45
CA THR A 6 -26.07 66.96 16.23
C THR A 6 -27.03 65.83 15.86
N LYS A 7 -26.72 65.08 14.80
CA LYS A 7 -26.96 63.62 14.75
C LYS A 7 -25.81 62.94 14.02
N MET A 8 -24.88 62.47 14.84
CA MET A 8 -23.77 61.58 14.52
C MET A 8 -24.35 60.18 14.31
N ILE A 9 -24.37 59.71 13.05
CA ILE A 9 -24.75 58.32 12.74
C ILE A 9 -23.45 57.52 12.62
N LEU A 10 -23.22 56.69 13.64
CA LEU A 10 -22.16 55.73 13.77
C LEU A 10 -22.43 54.57 12.79
N LEU A 11 -21.70 54.50 11.68
CA LEU A 11 -21.76 53.40 10.73
C LEU A 11 -20.91 52.23 11.26
N THR A 12 -21.52 51.33 12.04
CA THR A 12 -20.88 50.09 12.47
C THR A 12 -20.83 49.10 11.30
N LEU A 13 -19.62 48.79 10.83
CA LEU A 13 -19.33 47.67 9.93
C LEU A 13 -19.76 46.35 10.59
N LEU A 14 -20.85 45.74 10.11
CA LEU A 14 -21.08 44.31 10.27
C LEU A 14 -20.42 43.58 9.10
N ALA A 15 -19.23 43.05 9.30
CA ALA A 15 -18.73 41.95 8.48
C ALA A 15 -19.58 40.70 8.78
N PRO A 16 -20.08 39.96 7.78
CA PRO A 16 -20.75 38.71 8.04
C PRO A 16 -19.68 37.72 8.53
N VAL A 17 -19.70 37.42 9.83
CA VAL A 17 -19.05 36.21 10.35
C VAL A 17 -19.80 35.05 9.70
N LEU A 18 -19.26 34.54 8.60
CA LEU A 18 -19.59 33.23 8.07
C LEU A 18 -19.16 32.23 9.14
N LEU A 19 -20.08 31.94 10.06
CA LEU A 19 -20.02 30.78 10.93
C LEU A 19 -20.10 29.57 9.99
N VAL A 20 -18.96 29.07 9.53
CA VAL A 20 -18.88 27.70 9.02
C VAL A 20 -19.19 26.81 10.21
N ARG A 21 -20.46 26.51 10.40
CA ARG A 21 -20.86 25.36 11.21
C ARG A 21 -20.24 24.17 10.51
N ALA A 22 -19.19 23.61 11.10
CA ALA A 22 -18.86 22.20 10.89
C ALA A 22 -20.06 21.41 11.44
N ALA A 23 -21.06 21.21 10.58
CA ALA A 23 -22.08 20.22 10.83
C ALA A 23 -21.35 18.88 10.73
N SER A 24 -21.06 18.27 11.88
CA SER A 24 -20.80 16.85 11.95
C SER A 24 -22.08 16.15 11.48
N ALA A 25 -22.21 15.96 10.17
CA ALA A 25 -23.19 15.07 9.60
C ALA A 25 -22.75 13.66 10.00
N GLN A 26 -23.18 13.22 11.18
CA GLN A 26 -23.30 11.79 11.46
C GLN A 26 -24.36 11.28 10.49
N SER A 27 -23.96 11.03 9.24
CA SER A 27 -24.86 10.48 8.25
C SER A 27 -25.32 9.13 8.79
N ASN A 28 -26.62 8.89 8.75
CA ASN A 28 -27.24 7.62 9.08
C ASN A 28 -26.89 6.63 7.93
N SER A 29 -25.59 6.38 7.71
CA SER A 29 -25.09 5.64 6.56
C SER A 29 -25.22 4.15 6.83
N ASN A 30 -25.86 3.44 5.90
CA ASN A 30 -25.97 1.99 5.92
C ASN A 30 -24.64 1.27 5.65
N CYS A 31 -23.53 2.00 5.49
CA CYS A 31 -22.19 1.45 5.26
C CYS A 31 -21.76 0.47 6.37
N PHE A 32 -22.28 0.62 7.59
CA PHE A 32 -21.95 -0.25 8.72
C PHE A 32 -23.07 -1.24 9.07
N ALA A 33 -24.11 -1.35 8.23
CA ALA A 33 -25.27 -2.19 8.50
C ALA A 33 -24.91 -3.68 8.39
N VAL A 34 -25.35 -4.45 9.38
CA VAL A 34 -25.21 -5.91 9.40
C VAL A 34 -26.40 -6.53 8.68
N GLY A 35 -26.14 -7.53 7.83
CA GLY A 35 -27.19 -8.29 7.15
C GLY A 35 -27.74 -7.67 5.85
N MET A 36 -27.20 -6.54 5.40
CA MET A 36 -27.51 -5.99 4.08
C MET A 36 -26.78 -6.75 2.96
N PRO A 37 -27.33 -6.78 1.74
CA PRO A 37 -26.63 -7.30 0.57
C PRO A 37 -25.30 -6.56 0.35
N PRO A 38 -24.21 -7.26 -0.03
CA PRO A 38 -22.90 -6.63 -0.21
C PRO A 38 -22.90 -5.43 -1.17
N ARG A 39 -23.69 -5.46 -2.24
CA ARG A 39 -23.79 -4.34 -3.20
C ARG A 39 -24.34 -3.06 -2.58
N ASP A 40 -25.29 -3.18 -1.65
CA ASP A 40 -25.89 -2.03 -0.98
C ASP A 40 -24.91 -1.44 0.05
N ILE A 41 -24.16 -2.31 0.75
CA ILE A 41 -23.07 -1.89 1.65
C ILE A 41 -22.03 -1.10 0.86
N ILE A 42 -21.62 -1.60 -0.32
CA ILE A 42 -20.66 -0.92 -1.19
C ILE A 42 -21.15 0.47 -1.55
N SER A 43 -22.36 0.60 -2.08
CA SER A 43 -22.92 1.90 -2.49
C SER A 43 -23.05 2.87 -1.31
N ALA A 44 -23.44 2.39 -0.13
CA ALA A 44 -23.51 3.22 1.07
C ALA A 44 -22.12 3.67 1.54
N CYS A 45 -21.11 2.80 1.48
CA CYS A 45 -19.74 3.14 1.84
C CYS A 45 -19.09 4.09 0.83
N ASP A 46 -19.42 4.00 -0.46
CA ASP A 46 -18.95 4.94 -1.49
C ASP A 46 -19.33 6.39 -1.14
N GLN A 47 -20.55 6.60 -0.64
CA GLN A 47 -21.01 7.92 -0.20
C GLN A 47 -20.24 8.45 1.01
N VAL A 48 -19.93 7.57 1.97
CA VAL A 48 -19.11 7.95 3.15
C VAL A 48 -17.71 8.33 2.72
N ILE A 49 -17.08 7.50 1.88
CA ILE A 49 -15.70 7.69 1.39
C ILE A 49 -15.59 8.92 0.49
N ALA A 50 -16.62 9.24 -0.29
CA ALA A 50 -16.65 10.46 -1.10
C ALA A 50 -16.60 11.74 -0.25
N ASN A 51 -17.20 11.71 0.95
CA ASN A 51 -17.19 12.84 1.88
C ASN A 51 -15.94 12.86 2.78
N ASP A 52 -15.44 11.68 3.16
CA ASP A 52 -14.25 11.50 3.98
C ASP A 52 -13.43 10.29 3.50
N GLN A 53 -12.40 10.56 2.71
CA GLN A 53 -11.47 9.54 2.20
C GLN A 53 -10.60 8.92 3.32
N GLY A 54 -10.53 9.56 4.49
CA GLY A 54 -9.82 9.08 5.67
C GLY A 54 -10.69 8.20 6.58
N HIS A 55 -11.88 7.78 6.15
CA HIS A 55 -12.78 7.00 7.00
C HIS A 55 -12.42 5.50 6.97
N ALA A 56 -11.41 5.09 7.75
CA ALA A 56 -10.91 3.70 7.79
C ALA A 56 -12.00 2.64 7.92
N GLN A 57 -12.97 2.84 8.82
CA GLN A 57 -14.06 1.87 9.02
C GLN A 57 -14.96 1.69 7.78
N ALA A 58 -15.12 2.72 6.94
CA ALA A 58 -15.92 2.63 5.72
C ALA A 58 -15.21 1.78 4.67
N HIS A 59 -13.88 1.94 4.56
CA HIS A 59 -13.05 1.04 3.77
C HIS A 59 -13.10 -0.41 4.29
N ILE A 60 -13.07 -0.64 5.61
CA ILE A 60 -13.20 -2.01 6.17
C ILE A 60 -14.54 -2.63 5.78
N SER A 61 -15.65 -1.92 5.98
CA SER A 61 -16.99 -2.40 5.62
C SER A 61 -17.10 -2.70 4.13
N ARG A 62 -16.63 -1.80 3.28
CA ARG A 62 -16.65 -1.98 1.82
C ARG A 62 -15.78 -3.16 1.39
N GLY A 63 -14.60 -3.32 1.99
CA GLY A 63 -13.71 -4.46 1.76
C GLY A 63 -14.33 -5.80 2.16
N LEU A 64 -15.06 -5.86 3.28
CA LEU A 64 -15.81 -7.06 3.69
C LEU A 64 -16.94 -7.40 2.70
N ALA A 65 -17.64 -6.38 2.19
CA ALA A 65 -18.66 -6.56 1.16
C ALA A 65 -18.06 -7.09 -0.16
N TRP A 66 -16.94 -6.51 -0.62
CA TRP A 66 -16.20 -7.03 -1.78
C TRP A 66 -15.73 -8.47 -1.58
N TYR A 67 -15.21 -8.79 -0.40
CA TYR A 67 -14.83 -10.16 -0.05
C TYR A 67 -16.03 -11.12 -0.13
N GLY A 68 -17.20 -10.70 0.36
CA GLY A 68 -18.45 -11.45 0.25
C GLY A 68 -18.89 -11.69 -1.21
N LEU A 69 -18.61 -10.74 -2.10
CA LEU A 69 -18.79 -10.90 -3.56
C LEU A 69 -17.69 -11.71 -4.24
N ARG A 70 -16.68 -12.16 -3.49
CA ARG A 70 -15.47 -12.84 -3.98
C ARG A 70 -14.60 -11.97 -4.89
N ASP A 71 -14.80 -10.66 -4.85
CA ASP A 71 -13.92 -9.70 -5.49
C ASP A 71 -12.76 -9.39 -4.53
N TYR A 72 -11.79 -10.28 -4.52
CA TYR A 72 -10.68 -10.21 -3.58
C TYR A 72 -9.72 -9.06 -3.87
N ASP A 73 -9.68 -8.56 -5.11
CA ASP A 73 -8.83 -7.42 -5.49
C ASP A 73 -9.33 -6.12 -4.87
N HIS A 74 -10.62 -5.82 -5.03
CA HIS A 74 -11.21 -4.65 -4.38
C HIS A 74 -11.19 -4.79 -2.86
N ALA A 75 -11.40 -6.01 -2.33
CA ALA A 75 -11.29 -6.27 -0.89
C ALA A 75 -9.87 -5.98 -0.37
N ILE A 76 -8.82 -6.48 -1.03
CA ILE A 76 -7.42 -6.22 -0.66
C ILE A 76 -7.13 -4.72 -0.72
N SER A 77 -7.59 -4.02 -1.77
CA SER A 77 -7.43 -2.58 -1.91
C SER A 77 -8.00 -1.83 -0.72
N ASP A 78 -9.26 -2.10 -0.38
CA ASP A 78 -9.98 -1.42 0.69
C ASP A 78 -9.40 -1.75 2.07
N PHE A 79 -9.07 -3.01 2.34
CA PHE A 79 -8.40 -3.36 3.59
C PHE A 79 -7.03 -2.69 3.72
N SER A 80 -6.29 -2.55 2.63
CA SER A 80 -4.98 -1.90 2.64
C SER A 80 -5.08 -0.40 2.88
N LEU A 81 -6.06 0.27 2.26
CA LEU A 81 -6.36 1.68 2.55
C LEU A 81 -6.75 1.85 4.01
N ALA A 82 -7.66 1.03 4.54
CA ALA A 82 -8.05 1.07 5.95
C ALA A 82 -6.87 0.90 6.92
N ILE A 83 -5.95 -0.03 6.63
CA ILE A 83 -4.72 -0.23 7.42
C ILE A 83 -3.80 0.99 7.34
N GLY A 84 -3.67 1.59 6.15
CA GLY A 84 -2.86 2.80 5.96
C GLY A 84 -3.41 4.03 6.68
N ILE A 85 -4.73 4.13 6.78
CA ILE A 85 -5.44 5.21 7.48
C ILE A 85 -5.37 5.02 9.00
N ASP A 86 -5.78 3.85 9.50
CA ASP A 86 -5.72 3.53 10.93
C ASP A 86 -5.24 2.09 11.16
N PRO A 87 -3.95 1.90 11.53
CA PRO A 87 -3.39 0.57 11.76
C PRO A 87 -3.92 -0.10 13.04
N LYS A 88 -4.72 0.60 13.87
CA LYS A 88 -5.30 0.03 15.10
C LYS A 88 -6.44 -0.93 14.83
N TYR A 89 -7.01 -0.95 13.62
CA TYR A 89 -7.99 -1.96 13.23
C TYR A 89 -7.31 -3.31 12.96
N VAL A 90 -6.84 -3.95 14.03
CA VAL A 90 -6.04 -5.19 13.98
C VAL A 90 -6.72 -6.30 13.17
N ARG A 91 -8.04 -6.45 13.28
CA ARG A 91 -8.83 -7.44 12.51
C ARG A 91 -8.78 -7.23 11.00
N THR A 92 -8.47 -6.02 10.51
CA THR A 92 -8.36 -5.74 9.08
C THR A 92 -7.20 -6.51 8.44
N PHE A 93 -6.10 -6.73 9.19
CA PHE A 93 -5.02 -7.61 8.73
C PHE A 93 -5.52 -9.04 8.53
N TYR A 94 -6.34 -9.58 9.44
CA TYR A 94 -6.91 -10.92 9.27
C TYR A 94 -7.77 -11.01 8.00
N TYR A 95 -8.66 -10.04 7.77
CA TYR A 95 -9.53 -10.03 6.58
C TYR A 95 -8.74 -9.90 5.27
N ARG A 96 -7.69 -9.08 5.25
CA ARG A 96 -6.80 -8.98 4.08
C ARG A 96 -6.01 -10.25 3.87
N GLY A 97 -5.54 -10.90 4.94
CA GLY A 97 -4.90 -12.21 4.88
C GLY A 97 -5.79 -13.28 4.25
N LEU A 98 -7.08 -13.31 4.61
CA LEU A 98 -8.07 -14.20 3.97
C LEU A 98 -8.22 -13.90 2.48
N ALA A 99 -8.27 -12.63 2.09
CA ALA A 99 -8.35 -12.24 0.69
C ALA A 99 -7.09 -12.66 -0.10
N PHE A 100 -5.90 -12.46 0.47
CA PHE A 100 -4.64 -12.94 -0.11
C PHE A 100 -4.59 -14.48 -0.23
N GLU A 101 -5.04 -15.21 0.80
CA GLU A 101 -5.15 -16.68 0.79
C GLU A 101 -6.04 -17.14 -0.38
N LYS A 102 -7.20 -16.50 -0.59
CA LYS A 102 -8.11 -16.79 -1.71
C LYS A 102 -7.52 -16.45 -3.08
N LYS A 103 -6.61 -15.47 -3.15
CA LYS A 103 -5.84 -15.15 -4.36
C LYS A 103 -4.62 -16.04 -4.59
N GLY A 104 -4.31 -16.98 -3.70
CA GLY A 104 -3.09 -17.79 -3.76
C GLY A 104 -1.81 -17.01 -3.42
N LYS A 105 -1.92 -15.77 -2.93
CA LYS A 105 -0.80 -14.96 -2.46
C LYS A 105 -0.39 -15.38 -1.04
N LEU A 106 0.09 -16.62 -0.93
CA LEU A 106 0.27 -17.31 0.36
C LEU A 106 1.31 -16.63 1.27
N GLN A 107 2.36 -16.02 0.72
CA GLN A 107 3.35 -15.31 1.54
C GLN A 107 2.77 -14.04 2.17
N ASP A 108 1.99 -13.27 1.40
CA ASP A 108 1.30 -12.08 1.90
C ASP A 108 0.24 -12.45 2.94
N ALA A 109 -0.55 -13.51 2.67
CA ALA A 109 -1.52 -14.05 3.61
C ALA A 109 -0.87 -14.49 4.94
N LEU A 110 0.23 -15.23 4.86
CA LEU A 110 0.97 -15.71 6.04
C LEU A 110 1.49 -14.54 6.88
N ALA A 111 1.99 -13.49 6.23
CA ALA A 111 2.39 -12.28 6.92
C ALA A 111 1.18 -11.64 7.65
N ASP A 112 -0.01 -11.61 7.04
CA ASP A 112 -1.21 -10.93 7.58
C ASP A 112 -1.72 -11.68 8.80
N PHE A 113 -1.78 -13.00 8.72
CA PHE A 113 -2.17 -13.84 9.85
C PHE A 113 -1.17 -13.82 10.99
N ARG A 114 0.15 -13.83 10.72
CA ARG A 114 1.17 -13.76 11.77
C ARG A 114 1.14 -12.46 12.54
N TYR A 115 1.00 -11.34 11.85
CA TYR A 115 0.92 -10.06 12.52
C TYR A 115 -0.37 -9.91 13.32
N PHE A 116 -1.49 -10.33 12.74
CA PHE A 116 -2.75 -10.38 13.47
C PHE A 116 -2.64 -11.24 14.75
N ALA A 117 -2.03 -12.43 14.66
CA ALA A 117 -1.80 -13.30 15.82
C ALA A 117 -0.83 -12.72 16.87
N GLN A 118 0.11 -11.85 16.47
CA GLN A 118 0.98 -11.15 17.42
C GLN A 118 0.23 -10.09 18.21
N LEU A 119 -0.71 -9.40 17.56
CA LEU A 119 -1.48 -8.31 18.16
C LEU A 119 -2.72 -8.82 18.93
N ASP A 120 -3.32 -9.91 18.48
CA ASP A 120 -4.42 -10.60 19.15
C ASP A 120 -4.11 -12.11 19.25
N PRO A 121 -3.26 -12.52 20.20
CA PRO A 121 -2.87 -13.91 20.37
C PRO A 121 -4.01 -14.81 20.86
N SER A 122 -5.13 -14.22 21.32
CA SER A 122 -6.28 -14.95 21.84
C SER A 122 -7.25 -15.43 20.76
N TYR A 123 -7.12 -14.92 19.53
CA TYR A 123 -8.02 -15.23 18.41
C TYR A 123 -7.68 -16.57 17.74
N PRO A 124 -8.47 -17.64 17.92
CA PRO A 124 -8.09 -19.00 17.48
C PRO A 124 -7.97 -19.15 15.96
N ASP A 125 -8.73 -18.38 15.19
CA ASP A 125 -8.74 -18.52 13.72
C ASP A 125 -7.42 -18.09 13.09
N ALA A 126 -6.67 -17.20 13.76
CA ALA A 126 -5.38 -16.71 13.27
C ALA A 126 -4.36 -17.84 13.16
N GLN A 127 -4.24 -18.66 14.21
CA GLN A 127 -3.32 -19.80 14.24
C GLN A 127 -3.75 -20.89 13.25
N SER A 128 -5.07 -21.10 13.13
CA SER A 128 -5.62 -22.02 12.13
C SER A 128 -5.29 -21.57 10.70
N ALA A 129 -5.38 -20.27 10.43
CA ALA A 129 -5.05 -19.69 9.12
C ALA A 129 -3.56 -19.78 8.81
N ILE A 130 -2.67 -19.49 9.78
CA ILE A 130 -1.22 -19.68 9.65
C ILE A 130 -0.92 -21.13 9.27
N LYS A 131 -1.46 -22.11 10.02
CA LYS A 131 -1.23 -23.53 9.76
C LYS A 131 -1.65 -23.93 8.35
N ARG A 132 -2.83 -23.51 7.91
CA ARG A 132 -3.33 -23.79 6.54
C ARG A 132 -2.38 -23.25 5.47
N VAL A 133 -2.00 -21.98 5.57
CA VAL A 133 -1.15 -21.32 4.57
C VAL A 133 0.26 -21.93 4.55
N THR A 134 0.83 -22.29 5.70
CA THR A 134 2.17 -22.91 5.75
C THR A 134 2.21 -24.33 5.22
N ALA A 135 1.09 -25.06 5.25
CA ALA A 135 1.01 -26.44 4.78
C ALA A 135 0.78 -26.52 3.26
N ALA A 136 0.49 -25.41 2.60
CA ALA A 136 0.30 -25.37 1.15
C ALA A 136 1.66 -25.49 0.41
N PRO A 137 1.76 -26.34 -0.63
CA PRO A 137 3.00 -26.51 -1.38
C PRO A 137 3.43 -25.20 -2.03
N THR A 138 4.64 -24.74 -1.73
CA THR A 138 5.21 -23.50 -2.29
C THR A 138 6.05 -23.83 -3.53
N ASN A 139 5.55 -23.49 -4.72
CA ASN A 139 6.28 -23.63 -5.99
C ASN A 139 7.30 -22.50 -6.22
N VAL A 140 8.18 -22.21 -5.25
CA VAL A 140 9.23 -21.20 -5.44
C VAL A 140 10.58 -21.91 -5.59
N ALA A 141 10.83 -22.40 -6.81
CA ALA A 141 12.12 -22.97 -7.19
C ALA A 141 13.09 -21.83 -7.56
N ARG A 142 13.95 -21.43 -6.62
CA ARG A 142 15.05 -20.50 -6.86
C ARG A 142 16.13 -21.20 -7.70
N LYS A 143 16.21 -20.90 -9.00
CA LYS A 143 17.39 -21.22 -9.85
C LYS A 143 18.12 -19.93 -10.22
N SER A 144 19.24 -19.68 -9.54
CA SER A 144 20.22 -18.65 -9.90
C SER A 144 21.58 -19.35 -10.03
N GLY A 145 22.22 -19.23 -11.19
CA GLY A 145 23.57 -19.75 -11.47
C GLY A 145 24.53 -18.58 -11.72
N VAL A 146 25.71 -18.62 -11.12
CA VAL A 146 26.78 -17.64 -11.34
C VAL A 146 27.75 -18.20 -12.38
N THR A 147 28.08 -17.43 -13.42
CA THR A 147 29.05 -17.84 -14.44
C THR A 147 30.47 -17.37 -14.10
N ALA A 148 31.49 -17.99 -14.70
CA ALA A 148 32.91 -17.68 -14.49
C ALA A 148 33.31 -16.22 -14.83
N ALA A 149 32.45 -15.47 -15.54
CA ALA A 149 32.66 -14.07 -15.90
C ALA A 149 32.26 -13.07 -14.78
N GLY A 150 31.85 -13.56 -13.60
CA GLY A 150 31.29 -12.71 -12.54
C GLY A 150 29.91 -12.13 -12.88
N LEU A 151 29.29 -12.61 -13.97
CA LEU A 151 27.93 -12.29 -14.37
C LEU A 151 26.97 -13.21 -13.64
N GLU A 152 26.01 -12.61 -12.95
CA GLU A 152 24.90 -13.31 -12.32
C GLU A 152 23.67 -13.22 -13.21
N HIS A 153 23.08 -14.39 -13.50
CA HIS A 153 21.85 -14.50 -14.26
C HIS A 153 20.70 -14.83 -13.30
N ILE A 154 19.73 -13.92 -13.24
CA ILE A 154 18.58 -14.04 -12.35
C ILE A 154 17.37 -14.32 -13.24
N SER A 155 16.84 -15.54 -13.11
CA SER A 155 15.61 -15.95 -13.80
C SER A 155 14.47 -15.01 -13.42
N MET A 156 13.78 -14.48 -14.41
CA MET A 156 12.57 -13.70 -14.23
C MET A 156 11.35 -14.62 -14.34
N GLU A 157 10.34 -14.36 -13.51
CA GLU A 157 9.09 -15.10 -13.52
C GLU A 157 8.01 -14.26 -14.20
N GLN A 158 7.14 -14.90 -14.99
CA GLN A 158 6.01 -14.20 -15.59
C GLN A 158 4.88 -14.08 -14.55
N SER A 159 4.42 -12.85 -14.30
CA SER A 159 3.32 -12.55 -13.39
C SER A 159 2.42 -11.50 -14.01
N GLY A 160 1.15 -11.84 -14.28
CA GLY A 160 0.18 -10.87 -14.81
C GLY A 160 0.57 -10.24 -16.16
N GLY A 161 1.31 -10.97 -17.01
CA GLY A 161 1.77 -10.47 -18.31
C GLY A 161 3.07 -9.65 -18.29
N VAL A 162 3.66 -9.44 -17.12
CA VAL A 162 4.97 -8.80 -16.95
C VAL A 162 6.00 -9.78 -16.38
N TYR A 163 7.28 -9.53 -16.63
CA TYR A 163 8.36 -10.30 -16.03
C TYR A 163 8.86 -9.63 -14.75
N VAL A 164 8.97 -10.41 -13.67
CA VAL A 164 9.37 -9.94 -12.35
C VAL A 164 10.61 -10.67 -11.85
N VAL A 165 11.41 -9.98 -11.03
CA VAL A 165 12.54 -10.55 -10.31
C VAL A 165 12.24 -10.60 -8.81
N PRO A 166 12.71 -11.63 -8.08
CA PRO A 166 12.59 -11.68 -6.63
C PRO A 166 13.54 -10.66 -5.98
N VAL A 167 12.97 -9.79 -5.16
CA VAL A 167 13.69 -8.71 -4.46
C VAL A 167 13.53 -8.88 -2.96
N ARG A 168 14.64 -8.99 -2.23
CA ARG A 168 14.65 -9.11 -0.78
C ARG A 168 14.81 -7.73 -0.13
N PHE A 169 13.84 -7.34 0.69
CA PHE A 169 13.80 -6.06 1.41
C PHE A 169 14.25 -6.26 2.87
N ASN A 170 15.23 -5.46 3.27
CA ASN A 170 15.90 -5.42 4.58
C ASN A 170 16.16 -6.81 5.17
N ASP A 171 16.56 -7.76 4.32
CA ASP A 171 16.79 -9.17 4.65
C ASP A 171 15.64 -9.90 5.35
N ILE A 172 14.41 -9.41 5.20
CA ILE A 172 13.23 -9.96 5.87
C ILE A 172 12.30 -10.62 4.84
N ILE A 173 11.74 -9.83 3.92
CA ILE A 173 10.71 -10.28 2.98
C ILE A 173 11.24 -10.28 1.55
N THR A 174 10.81 -11.24 0.74
CA THR A 174 11.13 -11.30 -0.69
C THR A 174 9.86 -11.10 -1.49
N LEU A 175 9.85 -10.08 -2.34
CA LEU A 175 8.69 -9.68 -3.14
C LEU A 175 9.08 -9.58 -4.62
N PRO A 176 8.18 -9.93 -5.54
CA PRO A 176 8.43 -9.75 -6.97
C PRO A 176 8.41 -8.27 -7.35
N ALA A 177 9.36 -7.84 -8.18
CA ALA A 177 9.38 -6.49 -8.73
C ALA A 177 9.73 -6.49 -10.22
N VAL A 178 9.18 -5.54 -10.95
CA VAL A 178 9.52 -5.27 -12.35
C VAL A 178 10.74 -4.36 -12.37
N VAL A 179 11.69 -4.66 -13.26
CA VAL A 179 12.82 -3.76 -13.54
C VAL A 179 12.33 -2.61 -14.43
N ASP A 180 12.39 -1.37 -13.95
CA ASP A 180 11.88 -0.21 -14.66
C ASP A 180 12.88 0.95 -14.58
N SER A 181 13.60 1.20 -15.68
CA SER A 181 14.57 2.30 -15.75
C SER A 181 13.92 3.68 -15.80
N GLY A 182 12.62 3.78 -16.07
CA GLY A 182 11.86 5.04 -16.08
C GLY A 182 11.41 5.51 -14.69
N ALA A 183 11.29 4.60 -13.73
CA ALA A 183 10.95 4.94 -12.34
C ALA A 183 12.14 5.61 -11.63
N SER A 184 11.90 6.75 -10.96
CA SER A 184 12.95 7.46 -10.21
C SER A 184 13.37 6.70 -8.95
N ASP A 185 12.39 6.19 -8.21
CA ASP A 185 12.56 5.45 -6.95
C ASP A 185 12.16 3.98 -7.10
N VAL A 186 12.47 3.18 -6.09
CA VAL A 186 11.79 1.89 -5.94
C VAL A 186 10.34 2.16 -5.57
N SER A 187 9.43 2.01 -6.53
CA SER A 187 8.01 2.29 -6.35
C SER A 187 7.32 1.10 -5.71
N ILE A 188 6.68 1.31 -4.56
CA ILE A 188 6.11 0.24 -3.74
C ILE A 188 4.64 0.55 -3.50
N PRO A 189 3.71 -0.34 -3.88
CA PRO A 189 2.27 -0.15 -3.66
C PRO A 189 1.94 0.07 -2.19
N ALA A 190 0.99 0.93 -1.88
CA ALA A 190 0.60 1.24 -0.50
C ALA A 190 0.28 -0.01 0.34
N ASP A 191 -0.38 -1.03 -0.25
CA ASP A 191 -0.69 -2.30 0.41
C ASP A 191 0.57 -3.10 0.80
N ILE A 192 1.60 -3.04 -0.05
CA ILE A 192 2.91 -3.61 0.21
C ILE A 192 3.69 -2.78 1.22
N VAL A 193 3.62 -1.45 1.18
CA VAL A 193 4.26 -0.59 2.20
C VAL A 193 3.72 -0.91 3.60
N SER A 194 2.40 -1.09 3.73
CA SER A 194 1.80 -1.57 4.98
C SER A 194 2.36 -2.94 5.38
N THR A 195 2.61 -3.83 4.42
CA THR A 195 3.29 -5.12 4.65
C THR A 195 4.70 -4.94 5.19
N LEU A 196 5.49 -4.03 4.62
CA LEU A 196 6.85 -3.76 5.06
C LEU A 196 6.89 -3.18 6.47
N ILE A 197 5.99 -2.25 6.82
CA ILE A 197 5.89 -1.70 8.18
C ILE A 197 5.58 -2.81 9.18
N ARG A 198 4.60 -3.63 8.83
CA ARG A 198 4.08 -4.72 9.65
C ARG A 198 5.12 -5.80 9.96
N THR A 199 5.88 -6.22 8.95
CA THR A 199 6.97 -7.19 9.11
C THR A 199 8.20 -6.57 9.79
N LYS A 200 8.10 -5.30 10.22
CA LYS A 200 9.21 -4.46 10.70
C LYS A 200 10.36 -4.40 9.70
N THR A 201 10.04 -4.64 8.42
CA THR A 201 10.96 -4.43 7.32
C THR A 201 11.27 -2.96 7.22
N ILE A 202 10.28 -2.06 7.33
CA ILE A 202 10.51 -0.62 7.55
C ILE A 202 9.80 -0.16 8.83
N THR A 203 10.16 1.01 9.36
CA THR A 203 9.54 1.64 10.53
C THR A 203 9.22 3.11 10.22
N ASN A 204 8.50 3.79 11.13
CA ASN A 204 8.18 5.21 10.97
C ASN A 204 9.43 6.10 10.85
N GLU A 205 10.56 5.68 11.43
CA GLU A 205 11.85 6.39 11.35
C GLU A 205 12.49 6.31 9.96
N ASP A 206 12.07 5.36 9.13
CA ASP A 206 12.55 5.24 7.77
C ASP A 206 11.90 6.27 6.83
N PHE A 207 10.76 6.88 7.20
CA PHE A 207 10.06 7.84 6.35
C PHE A 207 10.83 9.16 6.22
N LEU A 208 10.94 9.64 4.99
CA LEU A 208 11.71 10.83 4.60
C LEU A 208 10.83 12.07 4.36
N GLY A 209 9.51 11.91 4.47
CA GLY A 209 8.51 12.94 4.16
C GLY A 209 7.81 12.71 2.82
N GLU A 210 7.11 13.73 2.35
CA GLU A 210 6.37 13.72 1.08
C GLU A 210 7.17 14.38 -0.04
N GLN A 211 7.01 13.86 -1.26
CA GLN A 211 7.51 14.45 -2.49
C GLN A 211 6.41 14.49 -3.55
N ILE A 212 6.38 15.55 -4.34
CA ILE A 212 5.45 15.67 -5.47
C ILE A 212 6.13 15.15 -6.73
N TYR A 213 5.56 14.11 -7.34
CA TYR A 213 5.96 13.61 -8.65
C TYR A 213 5.15 14.26 -9.75
N VAL A 214 5.81 14.64 -10.84
CA VAL A 214 5.15 15.13 -12.05
C VAL A 214 5.12 13.99 -13.05
N LEU A 215 3.93 13.51 -13.40
CA LEU A 215 3.76 12.44 -14.38
C LEU A 215 3.91 12.96 -15.81
N ALA A 216 3.99 12.06 -16.78
CA ALA A 216 4.19 12.39 -18.19
C ALA A 216 3.07 13.28 -18.78
N ASP A 217 1.86 13.21 -18.21
CA ASP A 217 0.71 14.04 -18.56
C ASP A 217 0.70 15.41 -17.86
N GLY A 218 1.72 15.72 -17.05
CA GLY A 218 1.85 16.94 -16.27
C GLY A 218 1.10 16.94 -14.94
N SER A 219 0.36 15.87 -14.60
CA SER A 219 -0.31 15.75 -13.31
C SER A 219 0.71 15.67 -12.16
N LYS A 220 0.32 16.21 -11.00
CA LYS A 220 1.15 16.25 -9.79
C LYS A 220 0.60 15.29 -8.75
N VAL A 221 1.39 14.29 -8.38
CA VAL A 221 1.01 13.26 -7.41
C VAL A 221 1.91 13.34 -6.18
N PRO A 222 1.38 13.70 -4.99
CA PRO A 222 2.15 13.59 -3.75
C PRO A 222 2.37 12.10 -3.44
N SER A 223 3.59 11.76 -3.07
CA SER A 223 3.99 10.42 -2.66
C SER A 223 4.88 10.52 -1.45
N HIS A 224 4.58 9.71 -0.44
CA HIS A 224 5.48 9.52 0.69
C HIS A 224 6.74 8.79 0.22
N ARG A 225 7.89 9.17 0.78
CA ARG A 225 9.17 8.50 0.53
C ARG A 225 9.70 7.90 1.83
N PHE A 226 10.43 6.81 1.71
CA PHE A 226 11.04 6.15 2.84
C PHE A 226 12.36 5.48 2.44
N ARG A 227 13.22 5.26 3.43
CA ARG A 227 14.50 4.58 3.26
C ARG A 227 14.30 3.08 3.38
N ILE A 228 14.77 2.35 2.38
CA ILE A 228 14.96 0.91 2.41
C ILE A 228 16.43 0.68 2.76
N ARG A 229 16.69 0.16 3.96
CA ARG A 229 18.04 -0.02 4.50
C ARG A 229 18.91 -0.91 3.61
N SER A 230 18.35 -2.00 3.11
CA SER A 230 19.01 -2.99 2.26
C SER A 230 18.01 -3.58 1.27
N LEU A 231 18.36 -3.60 -0.01
CA LEU A 231 17.55 -4.20 -1.06
C LEU A 231 18.45 -5.13 -1.87
N LYS A 232 18.07 -6.41 -1.93
CA LYS A 232 18.89 -7.47 -2.52
C LYS A 232 18.21 -8.15 -3.69
N VAL A 233 18.91 -8.24 -4.81
CA VAL A 233 18.50 -8.91 -6.05
C VAL A 233 19.62 -9.86 -6.46
N GLY A 234 19.34 -11.16 -6.49
CA GLY A 234 20.39 -12.18 -6.62
C GLY A 234 21.40 -12.08 -5.46
N ASN A 235 22.68 -11.94 -5.80
CA ASN A 235 23.78 -11.72 -4.86
C ASN A 235 24.13 -10.24 -4.66
N LYS A 236 23.46 -9.32 -5.37
CA LYS A 236 23.70 -7.88 -5.24
C LYS A 236 22.83 -7.30 -4.14
N THR A 237 23.47 -6.72 -3.13
CA THR A 237 22.82 -5.94 -2.09
C THR A 237 23.15 -4.47 -2.28
N VAL A 238 22.13 -3.62 -2.25
CA VAL A 238 22.27 -2.18 -2.32
C VAL A 238 21.66 -1.57 -1.06
N GLU A 239 22.44 -0.76 -0.37
CA GLU A 239 22.01 -0.11 0.87
C GLU A 239 21.44 1.29 0.63
N ASN A 240 20.65 1.77 1.60
CA ASN A 240 20.09 3.12 1.64
C ASN A 240 19.37 3.49 0.33
N VAL A 241 18.51 2.60 -0.14
CA VAL A 241 17.69 2.78 -1.34
C VAL A 241 16.47 3.61 -0.99
N VAL A 242 16.08 4.55 -1.84
CA VAL A 242 14.86 5.33 -1.59
C VAL A 242 13.66 4.63 -2.24
N GLY A 243 12.65 4.36 -1.42
CA GLY A 243 11.35 3.89 -1.83
C GLY A 243 10.33 5.02 -1.91
N SER A 244 9.36 4.88 -2.80
CA SER A 244 8.19 5.76 -2.91
C SER A 244 6.91 4.94 -2.81
N VAL A 245 5.85 5.55 -2.27
CA VAL A 245 4.53 4.92 -2.14
C VAL A 245 3.73 5.13 -3.43
N ALA A 246 3.41 4.03 -4.11
CA ALA A 246 2.52 4.01 -5.26
C ALA A 246 1.06 3.69 -4.86
N SER A 247 0.16 3.85 -5.82
CA SER A 247 -1.23 3.39 -5.71
C SER A 247 -1.30 1.91 -5.30
N ALA A 248 -2.30 1.57 -4.49
CA ALA A 248 -2.53 0.19 -4.06
C ALA A 248 -2.71 -0.75 -5.27
N ASN A 249 -2.27 -2.00 -5.13
CA ASN A 249 -2.29 -3.03 -6.17
C ASN A 249 -1.45 -2.74 -7.43
N ALA A 250 -0.66 -1.65 -7.44
CA ALA A 250 0.36 -1.48 -8.46
C ALA A 250 1.41 -2.62 -8.38
N THR A 251 2.30 -2.68 -9.37
CA THR A 251 3.45 -3.59 -9.30
C THR A 251 4.62 -2.86 -8.66
N ILE A 252 5.47 -3.56 -7.90
CA ILE A 252 6.71 -2.98 -7.39
C ILE A 252 7.62 -2.69 -8.58
N LEU A 253 8.12 -1.46 -8.68
CA LEU A 253 9.07 -1.05 -9.72
C LEU A 253 10.44 -0.87 -9.10
N LEU A 254 11.46 -1.55 -9.63
CA LEU A 254 12.86 -1.29 -9.31
C LEU A 254 13.35 -0.11 -10.16
N GLY A 255 13.28 1.09 -9.60
CA GLY A 255 13.71 2.32 -10.25
C GLY A 255 15.17 2.70 -10.01
N GLN A 256 15.51 3.91 -10.44
CA GLN A 256 16.87 4.45 -10.46
C GLN A 256 17.52 4.57 -9.08
N SER A 257 16.76 4.77 -8.00
CA SER A 257 17.31 4.80 -6.64
C SER A 257 18.00 3.49 -6.22
N PHE A 258 17.70 2.39 -6.92
CA PHE A 258 18.41 1.12 -6.84
C PHE A 258 19.31 0.88 -8.06
N LEU A 259 18.76 0.98 -9.28
CA LEU A 259 19.44 0.56 -10.51
C LEU A 259 20.72 1.33 -10.80
N SER A 260 20.76 2.64 -10.49
CA SER A 260 21.94 3.48 -10.71
C SER A 260 23.13 3.12 -9.80
N LYS A 261 22.88 2.35 -8.73
CA LYS A 261 23.92 1.90 -7.79
C LYS A 261 24.53 0.54 -8.19
N LEU A 262 23.98 -0.12 -9.21
CA LEU A 262 24.55 -1.34 -9.77
C LEU A 262 25.68 -1.00 -10.74
N LYS A 263 26.74 -1.81 -10.76
CA LYS A 263 27.87 -1.61 -11.69
C LYS A 263 27.44 -1.66 -13.16
N SER A 264 26.66 -2.69 -13.50
CA SER A 264 25.92 -2.76 -14.77
C SER A 264 24.80 -3.78 -14.65
N TRP A 265 23.73 -3.56 -15.40
CA TRP A 265 22.61 -4.50 -15.50
C TRP A 265 22.01 -4.46 -16.90
N SER A 266 21.37 -5.55 -17.31
CA SER A 266 20.58 -5.64 -18.54
C SER A 266 19.49 -6.70 -18.40
N VAL A 267 18.41 -6.57 -19.17
CA VAL A 267 17.37 -7.60 -19.29
C VAL A 267 17.54 -8.31 -20.63
N ASP A 268 17.68 -9.64 -20.58
CA ASP A 268 17.58 -10.51 -21.74
C ASP A 268 16.14 -10.98 -21.87
N ASN A 269 15.44 -10.46 -22.89
CA ASN A 269 14.03 -10.76 -23.12
C ASN A 269 13.81 -12.15 -23.73
N ASP A 270 14.80 -12.73 -24.41
CA ASP A 270 14.67 -14.05 -25.04
C ASP A 270 14.86 -15.15 -23.98
N GLN A 271 15.77 -14.93 -23.05
CA GLN A 271 16.03 -15.85 -21.93
C GLN A 271 15.19 -15.54 -20.68
N HIS A 272 14.48 -14.42 -20.67
CA HIS A 272 13.76 -13.90 -19.50
C HIS A 272 14.67 -13.82 -18.27
N THR A 273 15.84 -13.20 -18.42
CA THR A 273 16.81 -13.07 -17.33
C THR A 273 17.22 -11.62 -17.08
N LEU A 274 17.36 -11.27 -15.81
CA LEU A 274 18.08 -10.08 -15.39
C LEU A 274 19.55 -10.46 -15.20
N ILE A 275 20.43 -9.76 -15.91
CA ILE A 275 21.87 -9.98 -15.89
C ILE A 275 22.51 -8.88 -15.06
N LEU A 276 23.26 -9.24 -14.01
CA LEU A 276 23.97 -8.32 -13.12
C LEU A 276 25.50 -8.53 -13.18
N ARG A 277 26.29 -7.46 -13.06
CA ARG A 277 27.75 -7.51 -12.81
C ARG A 277 28.14 -7.05 -11.42
#